data_AF-A0A7W7RWD4-F1
#
_entry.id   AF-A0A7W7RWD4-F1
#
_cell.length_a   1.000
_cell.length_b   1.000
_cell.length_c   1.000
_cell.angle_alpha   90.00
_cell.angle_beta   90.00
_cell.angle_gamma   90.00
#
_symmetry.space_group_name_H-M   'P 1'
#
loop_
_entity.id
_entity.type
_entity.pdbx_description
1 polymer ?
#
loop_
_entity_poly.entity_id
_entity_poly.type
_entity_poly.pdbx_seq_one_letter_code
_entity_poly.pdbx_strand_id
1 'polypeptide(L)'
;MYRLLTRASLGAALIAESLLAGGTAHAEPAPLVRVVLESFVAYDLEENGHDEIYVEAQRDGKSRRLFPTTGALSVARNDCVYISGDGCPSGTNYRGYYSSIRPLYEANGKLLMVTLYDDDLSGDDALVNVPIWPQPISENQYFREDADINGYHYAFNFRLEPAY
;
A
#
# COMPACT_ATOMS: atom_id res chain seq x y z
N MET A 1 59.63 -41.43 39.76
CA MET A 1 59.31 -40.53 38.63
C MET A 1 58.18 -41.15 37.83
N TYR A 2 57.02 -40.45 37.72
CA TYR A 2 55.92 -40.55 36.72
C TYR A 2 55.38 -41.95 36.32
N ARG A 3 54.08 -42.28 36.25
CA ARG A 3 52.81 -41.54 36.28
C ARG A 3 51.66 -42.57 36.42
N LEU A 4 50.60 -42.22 37.16
CA LEU A 4 49.27 -42.86 37.12
C LEU A 4 48.66 -42.77 35.72
N LEU A 5 47.75 -43.69 35.36
CA LEU A 5 46.55 -43.36 34.58
C LEU A 5 45.42 -44.38 34.83
N THR A 6 44.53 -43.95 35.71
CA THR A 6 43.19 -44.45 36.01
C THR A 6 42.32 -44.42 34.75
N ARG A 7 41.72 -45.55 34.38
CA ARG A 7 40.58 -45.58 33.43
C ARG A 7 39.33 -45.19 34.21
N ALA A 8 38.80 -43.99 33.98
CA ALA A 8 37.48 -43.59 34.41
C ALA A 8 36.53 -43.60 33.21
N SER A 9 35.43 -44.32 33.39
CA SER A 9 34.42 -44.67 32.40
C SER A 9 33.53 -43.48 32.02
N LEU A 10 32.97 -43.60 30.81
CA LEU A 10 31.98 -42.72 30.19
C LEU A 10 30.84 -42.31 31.12
N GLY A 11 30.55 -41.00 31.15
CA GLY A 11 29.24 -40.47 31.49
C GLY A 11 28.79 -39.53 30.37
N ALA A 12 27.98 -40.04 29.45
CA ALA A 12 27.35 -39.22 28.42
C ALA A 12 26.25 -38.37 29.07
N ALA A 13 26.42 -37.06 29.09
CA ALA A 13 25.34 -36.14 29.44
C ALA A 13 24.41 -36.01 28.23
N LEU A 14 23.19 -36.53 28.36
CA LEU A 14 22.07 -36.21 27.48
C LEU A 14 21.64 -34.76 27.76
N ILE A 15 22.09 -33.82 26.93
CA ILE A 15 21.47 -32.51 26.83
C ILE A 15 20.20 -32.72 26.02
N ALA A 16 19.05 -32.71 26.71
CA ALA A 16 17.76 -32.60 26.05
C ALA A 16 17.66 -31.18 25.47
N GLU A 17 17.91 -31.06 24.17
CA GLU A 17 17.57 -29.86 23.41
C GLU A 17 16.04 -29.71 23.42
N SER A 18 15.54 -28.85 24.31
CA SER A 18 14.22 -28.26 24.11
C SER A 18 14.31 -27.29 22.93
N LEU A 19 14.22 -27.84 21.72
CA LEU A 19 13.78 -27.10 20.54
C LEU A 19 12.36 -26.61 20.83
N LEU A 20 12.27 -25.43 21.43
CA LEU A 20 11.09 -24.59 21.29
C LEU A 20 10.95 -24.35 19.79
N ALA A 21 10.12 -25.16 19.15
CA ALA A 21 9.56 -24.85 17.85
C ALA A 21 8.72 -23.59 18.05
N GLY A 22 9.37 -22.42 17.95
CA GLY A 22 8.72 -21.18 17.64
C GLY A 22 8.15 -21.33 16.25
N GLY A 23 7.00 -22.01 16.15
CA GLY A 23 6.19 -21.96 14.96
C GLY A 23 5.89 -20.49 14.71
N THR A 24 6.32 -19.99 13.55
CA THR A 24 5.86 -18.70 13.06
C THR A 24 4.33 -18.78 13.06
N ALA A 25 3.70 -18.05 13.97
CA ALA A 25 2.25 -17.89 13.96
C ALA A 25 1.92 -17.12 12.67
N HIS A 26 1.71 -17.85 11.58
CA HIS A 26 1.20 -17.28 10.35
C HIS A 26 -0.22 -16.82 10.67
N ALA A 27 -0.43 -15.49 10.65
CA ALA A 27 -1.77 -14.94 10.80
C ALA A 27 -2.66 -15.54 9.71
N GLU A 28 -3.84 -16.05 10.08
CA GLU A 28 -4.80 -16.52 9.09
C GLU A 28 -5.11 -15.39 8.10
N PRO A 29 -5.30 -15.66 6.79
CA PRO A 29 -5.62 -14.60 5.84
C PRO A 29 -6.93 -13.89 6.19
N ALA A 30 -6.92 -12.56 6.17
CA ALA A 30 -8.10 -11.75 6.47
C ALA A 30 -9.15 -11.86 5.36
N PRO A 31 -10.46 -12.00 5.69
CA PRO A 31 -11.53 -12.08 4.70
C PRO A 31 -11.90 -10.71 4.10
N LEU A 32 -11.40 -9.62 4.68
CA LEU A 32 -11.59 -8.26 4.21
C LEU A 32 -10.23 -7.58 4.00
N VAL A 33 -10.21 -6.62 3.08
CA VAL A 33 -9.07 -5.72 2.87
C VAL A 33 -9.49 -4.27 3.00
N ARG A 34 -8.59 -3.42 3.50
CA ARG A 34 -8.72 -1.96 3.42
C ARG A 34 -7.86 -1.41 2.32
N VAL A 35 -8.41 -0.52 1.49
CA VAL A 35 -7.58 0.33 0.63
C VAL A 35 -7.07 1.50 1.47
N VAL A 36 -5.76 1.64 1.55
CA VAL A 36 -5.10 2.74 2.26
C VAL A 36 -4.19 3.49 1.30
N LEU A 37 -4.53 4.75 1.04
CA LEU A 37 -3.74 5.60 0.17
C LEU A 37 -2.43 5.99 0.86
N GLU A 38 -1.34 5.96 0.10
CA GLU A 38 -0.02 6.32 0.60
C GLU A 38 0.40 7.68 0.08
N SER A 39 0.60 7.78 -1.22
CA SER A 39 0.96 9.03 -1.87
C SER A 39 0.56 9.02 -3.33
N PHE A 40 0.54 10.20 -3.93
CA PHE A 40 0.65 10.31 -5.37
C PHE A 40 1.50 11.54 -5.70
N VAL A 41 2.11 11.51 -6.88
CA VAL A 41 3.00 12.55 -7.38
C VAL A 41 2.53 12.94 -8.76
N ALA A 42 2.42 14.24 -9.01
CA ALA A 42 2.15 14.77 -10.32
C ALA A 42 3.40 15.52 -10.79
N TYR A 43 4.16 14.91 -11.69
CA TYR A 43 5.44 15.45 -12.16
C TYR A 43 5.27 16.51 -13.26
N ASP A 44 4.13 16.50 -13.95
CA ASP A 44 3.70 17.54 -14.88
C ASP A 44 2.16 17.57 -14.94
N LEU A 45 1.54 18.70 -15.33
CA LEU A 45 0.09 19.00 -15.23
C LEU A 45 -0.50 19.66 -16.49
N GLU A 46 -1.77 19.37 -16.83
CA GLU A 46 -2.53 20.03 -17.91
C GLU A 46 -3.19 21.32 -17.41
N GLU A 47 -3.03 22.40 -18.17
CA GLU A 47 -3.66 23.71 -17.93
C GLU A 47 -3.23 24.51 -16.68
N ASN A 48 -2.74 25.73 -16.92
CA ASN A 48 -2.45 26.76 -15.91
C ASN A 48 -1.47 26.37 -14.78
N GLY A 49 -0.86 25.20 -14.87
CA GLY A 49 0.09 24.67 -13.89
C GLY A 49 -0.57 24.06 -12.65
N HIS A 50 -1.87 23.77 -12.69
CA HIS A 50 -2.62 23.16 -11.60
C HIS A 50 -3.70 22.18 -12.11
N ASP A 51 -3.74 20.96 -11.57
CA ASP A 51 -4.80 19.96 -11.81
C ASP A 51 -5.66 19.82 -10.55
N GLU A 52 -6.94 19.43 -10.69
CA GLU A 52 -7.86 19.21 -9.58
C GLU A 52 -8.11 17.73 -9.39
N ILE A 53 -7.37 17.08 -8.50
CA ILE A 53 -7.36 15.62 -8.45
C ILE A 53 -8.21 15.01 -7.33
N TYR A 54 -8.66 13.78 -7.56
CA TYR A 54 -9.25 12.94 -6.53
C TYR A 54 -9.06 11.46 -6.80
N VAL A 55 -9.32 10.63 -5.80
CA VAL A 55 -9.18 9.18 -5.85
C VAL A 55 -10.51 8.53 -5.50
N GLU A 56 -10.96 7.58 -6.31
CA GLU A 56 -12.11 6.75 -6.02
C GLU A 56 -11.78 5.26 -6.08
N ALA A 57 -12.59 4.48 -5.37
CA ALA A 57 -12.63 3.04 -5.52
C ALA A 57 -14.00 2.60 -6.02
N GLN A 58 -14.01 1.82 -7.08
CA GLN A 58 -15.22 1.30 -7.70
C GLN A 58 -15.31 -0.22 -7.59
N ARG A 59 -16.46 -0.73 -7.15
CA ARG A 59 -16.74 -2.16 -7.06
C ARG A 59 -18.22 -2.44 -7.25
N ASP A 60 -18.55 -3.48 -8.02
CA ASP A 60 -19.93 -3.91 -8.27
C ASP A 60 -20.84 -2.72 -8.73
N GLY A 61 -20.29 -1.81 -9.55
CA GLY A 61 -20.99 -0.62 -10.05
C GLY A 61 -21.16 0.53 -9.04
N LYS A 62 -20.63 0.41 -7.82
CA LYS A 62 -20.66 1.48 -6.80
C LYS A 62 -19.29 2.15 -6.71
N SER A 63 -19.27 3.49 -6.75
CA SER A 63 -18.06 4.27 -6.49
C SER A 63 -18.04 4.81 -5.06
N ARG A 64 -16.82 4.97 -4.53
CA ARG A 64 -16.56 5.61 -3.24
C ARG A 64 -15.30 6.47 -3.33
N ARG A 65 -15.47 7.77 -3.10
CA ARG A 65 -14.37 8.72 -2.91
C ARG A 65 -13.49 8.31 -1.74
N LEU A 66 -12.19 8.16 -2.01
CA LEU A 66 -11.15 7.84 -1.03
C LEU A 66 -10.41 9.11 -0.56
N PHE A 67 -10.22 10.07 -1.46
CA PHE A 67 -9.51 11.31 -1.19
C PHE A 67 -9.75 12.35 -2.31
N PRO A 68 -9.76 13.66 -2.00
CA PRO A 68 -10.08 14.20 -0.68
C PRO A 68 -11.53 13.85 -0.31
N THR A 69 -11.94 14.08 0.94
CA THR A 69 -13.30 13.70 1.39
C THR A 69 -14.40 14.57 0.80
N THR A 70 -14.05 15.72 0.24
CA THR A 70 -14.96 16.71 -0.37
C THR A 70 -14.23 17.45 -1.49
N GLY A 71 -14.88 17.64 -2.64
CA GLY A 71 -14.30 18.32 -3.81
C GLY A 71 -13.11 17.56 -4.40
N ALA A 72 -12.27 18.30 -5.12
CA ALA A 72 -10.98 17.86 -5.61
C ALA A 72 -9.84 18.66 -4.94
N LEU A 73 -8.63 18.13 -5.02
CA LEU A 73 -7.44 18.79 -4.49
C LEU A 73 -6.67 19.43 -5.64
N SER A 74 -6.52 20.75 -5.61
CA SER A 74 -5.59 21.42 -6.52
C SER A 74 -4.14 21.02 -6.21
N VAL A 75 -3.46 20.45 -7.21
CA VAL A 75 -2.03 20.10 -7.19
C VAL A 75 -1.26 20.91 -8.20
N ALA A 76 0.00 21.23 -7.90
CA ALA A 76 0.93 21.89 -8.80
C ALA A 76 2.00 20.92 -9.29
N ARG A 77 2.73 21.31 -10.35
CA ARG A 77 3.82 20.50 -10.89
C ARG A 77 4.84 20.13 -9.80
N ASN A 78 5.27 18.87 -9.80
CA ASN A 78 6.16 18.24 -8.82
C ASN A 78 5.59 18.15 -7.40
N ASP A 79 4.31 18.41 -7.19
CA ASP A 79 3.69 18.12 -5.89
C ASP A 79 3.68 16.62 -5.64
N CYS A 80 4.12 16.25 -4.45
CA CYS A 80 3.85 14.95 -3.89
C CYS A 80 2.89 15.10 -2.71
N VAL A 81 1.70 14.54 -2.86
CA VAL A 81 0.70 14.49 -1.82
C VAL A 81 0.93 13.24 -1.00
N TYR A 82 1.45 13.42 0.20
CA TYR A 82 1.65 12.37 1.17
C TYR A 82 0.43 12.21 2.07
N ILE A 83 -0.09 11.00 2.19
CA ILE A 83 -1.25 10.66 3.02
C ILE A 83 -0.85 9.69 4.14
N SER A 84 -0.07 8.65 3.83
CA SER A 84 0.47 7.70 4.80
C SER A 84 1.59 6.84 4.22
N GLY A 85 2.26 6.03 5.04
CA GLY A 85 3.15 4.98 4.54
C GLY A 85 4.36 5.51 3.78
N ASP A 86 4.55 5.03 2.55
CA ASP A 86 5.68 5.38 1.67
C ASP A 86 5.76 6.88 1.37
N GLY A 87 6.97 7.39 1.53
CA GLY A 87 7.27 8.81 1.48
C GLY A 87 7.39 9.38 0.06
N CYS A 88 7.36 10.70 -0.02
CA CYS A 88 7.58 11.42 -1.26
C CYS A 88 9.02 11.30 -1.77
N PRO A 89 9.23 11.07 -3.08
CA PRO A 89 10.56 11.09 -3.69
C PRO A 89 11.27 12.43 -3.44
N SER A 90 12.61 12.39 -3.35
CA SER A 90 13.41 13.60 -3.23
C SER A 90 13.21 14.51 -4.45
N GLY A 91 13.23 15.83 -4.23
CA GLY A 91 13.03 16.83 -5.28
C GLY A 91 11.56 17.13 -5.60
N THR A 92 10.61 16.46 -4.95
CA THR A 92 9.17 16.83 -5.01
C THR A 92 8.81 17.87 -3.96
N ASN A 93 7.75 18.63 -4.22
CA ASN A 93 7.13 19.54 -3.25
C ASN A 93 6.24 18.72 -2.31
N TYR A 94 6.73 18.44 -1.11
CA TYR A 94 5.99 17.66 -0.14
C TYR A 94 4.74 18.38 0.36
N ARG A 95 3.58 17.72 0.27
CA ARG A 95 2.31 18.18 0.83
C ARG A 95 1.66 17.08 1.67
N GLY A 96 1.70 17.24 2.98
CA GLY A 96 1.14 16.26 3.93
C GLY A 96 -0.36 16.43 4.14
N TYR A 97 -1.11 15.33 4.02
CA TYR A 97 -2.53 15.23 4.24
C TYR A 97 -2.88 14.00 5.10
N TYR A 98 -4.14 13.91 5.48
CA TYR A 98 -4.70 12.77 6.18
C TYR A 98 -5.99 12.33 5.48
N SER A 99 -6.15 11.03 5.28
CA SER A 99 -7.45 10.43 4.90
C SER A 99 -7.97 9.57 6.04
N SER A 100 -9.15 9.95 6.55
CA SER A 100 -9.93 9.14 7.49
C SER A 100 -10.71 8.02 6.78
N ILE A 101 -10.81 8.07 5.44
CA ILE A 101 -11.61 7.12 4.66
C ILE A 101 -10.76 5.90 4.34
N ARG A 102 -11.05 4.79 5.03
CA ARG A 102 -10.40 3.48 4.83
C ARG A 102 -11.45 2.40 4.62
N PRO A 103 -12.06 2.34 3.43
CA PRO A 103 -13.18 1.44 3.16
C PRO A 103 -12.73 -0.01 3.20
N LEU A 104 -13.64 -0.87 3.65
CA LEU A 104 -13.47 -2.32 3.66
C LEU A 104 -14.09 -2.93 2.42
N TYR A 105 -13.40 -3.90 1.85
CA TYR A 105 -13.84 -4.68 0.71
C TYR A 105 -13.66 -6.17 1.00
N GLU A 106 -14.62 -6.98 0.57
CA GLU A 106 -14.50 -8.44 0.69
C GLU A 106 -13.36 -8.98 -0.18
N ALA A 107 -12.53 -9.82 0.39
CA ALA A 107 -11.41 -10.46 -0.28
C ALA A 107 -11.86 -11.74 -0.99
N ASN A 108 -12.78 -11.62 -1.95
CA ASN A 108 -13.45 -12.73 -2.63
C ASN A 108 -13.17 -12.80 -4.14
N GLY A 109 -12.09 -12.15 -4.60
CA GLY A 109 -11.65 -12.19 -5.99
C GLY A 109 -12.53 -11.44 -6.98
N LYS A 110 -13.44 -10.58 -6.51
CA LYS A 110 -14.15 -9.64 -7.39
C LYS A 110 -13.27 -8.44 -7.74
N LEU A 111 -13.45 -7.90 -8.95
CA LEU A 111 -12.76 -6.69 -9.38
C LEU A 111 -13.13 -5.51 -8.46
N LEU A 112 -12.08 -4.86 -7.97
CA LEU A 112 -12.09 -3.56 -7.33
C LEU A 112 -11.17 -2.67 -8.17
N MET A 113 -11.68 -1.56 -8.68
CA MET A 113 -10.87 -0.57 -9.38
C MET A 113 -10.52 0.55 -8.41
N VAL A 114 -9.26 0.95 -8.34
CA VAL A 114 -8.84 2.16 -7.62
C VAL A 114 -8.29 3.14 -8.65
N THR A 115 -8.88 4.32 -8.75
CA THR A 115 -8.60 5.27 -9.83
C THR A 115 -8.23 6.63 -9.29
N LEU A 116 -7.14 7.20 -9.82
CA LEU A 116 -6.80 8.62 -9.71
C LEU A 116 -7.45 9.36 -10.88
N TYR A 117 -8.19 10.42 -10.58
CA TYR A 117 -8.89 11.26 -11.54
C TYR A 117 -8.36 12.69 -11.49
N ASP A 118 -8.51 13.39 -12.60
CA ASP A 118 -8.56 14.85 -12.69
C ASP A 118 -10.03 15.30 -12.81
N ASP A 119 -10.40 16.35 -12.08
CA ASP A 119 -11.72 17.00 -11.96
C ASP A 119 -11.64 18.35 -12.68
N ASP A 120 -11.23 18.34 -13.95
CA ASP A 120 -11.26 19.57 -14.75
C ASP A 120 -12.70 19.88 -15.20
N LEU A 121 -12.95 21.15 -15.55
CA LEU A 121 -14.27 21.62 -15.97
C LEU A 121 -14.79 20.95 -17.27
N SER A 122 -13.95 20.20 -17.99
CA SER A 122 -14.23 19.46 -19.23
C SER A 122 -14.36 17.94 -19.06
N GLY A 123 -14.40 17.43 -17.83
CA GLY A 123 -14.81 16.07 -17.52
C GLY A 123 -13.81 15.33 -16.67
N ASP A 124 -14.33 14.39 -15.88
CA ASP A 124 -13.51 13.57 -14.98
C ASP A 124 -12.62 12.59 -15.77
N ASP A 125 -11.39 13.00 -16.08
CA ASP A 125 -10.44 12.19 -16.81
C ASP A 125 -9.70 11.24 -15.85
N ALA A 126 -9.80 9.94 -16.15
CA ALA A 126 -9.13 8.92 -15.35
C ALA A 126 -7.62 8.90 -15.68
N LEU A 127 -6.81 9.49 -14.80
CA LEU A 127 -5.35 9.56 -14.93
C LEU A 127 -4.68 8.20 -14.71
N VAL A 128 -5.09 7.45 -13.69
CA VAL A 128 -4.49 6.14 -13.37
C VAL A 128 -5.59 5.18 -12.95
N ASN A 129 -5.71 4.03 -13.61
CA ASN A 129 -6.68 2.99 -13.26
C ASN A 129 -5.95 1.72 -12.78
N VAL A 130 -6.17 1.33 -11.53
CA VAL A 130 -5.51 0.16 -10.93
C VAL A 130 -6.53 -0.95 -10.67
N PRO A 131 -6.64 -1.94 -11.57
CA PRO A 131 -7.54 -3.07 -11.37
C PRO A 131 -6.93 -4.07 -10.39
N ILE A 132 -7.64 -4.36 -9.32
CA ILE A 132 -7.25 -5.35 -8.32
C ILE A 132 -8.35 -6.39 -8.11
N TRP A 133 -7.95 -7.64 -7.83
CA TRP A 133 -8.85 -8.74 -7.49
C TRP A 133 -8.52 -9.24 -6.09
N PRO A 134 -8.98 -8.53 -5.03
CA PRO A 134 -8.59 -8.85 -3.66
C PRO A 134 -8.85 -10.30 -3.29
N GLN A 135 -7.79 -11.01 -2.94
CA GLN A 135 -7.83 -12.33 -2.31
C GLN A 135 -7.56 -12.17 -0.81
N PRO A 136 -7.90 -13.14 0.04
CA PRO A 136 -7.54 -13.07 1.45
C PRO A 136 -6.01 -12.90 1.60
N ILE A 137 -5.59 -11.90 2.39
CA ILE A 137 -4.18 -11.56 2.62
C ILE A 137 -3.87 -11.60 4.12
N SER A 138 -2.66 -12.01 4.47
CA SER A 138 -2.14 -11.97 5.85
C SER A 138 -1.18 -10.81 6.09
N GLU A 139 -0.76 -10.13 5.03
CA GLU A 139 0.24 -9.06 5.05
C GLU A 139 -0.18 -7.95 4.08
N ASN A 140 0.39 -6.76 4.25
CA ASN A 140 0.12 -5.63 3.36
C ASN A 140 0.58 -5.95 1.93
N GLN A 141 -0.23 -5.57 0.94
CA GLN A 141 0.17 -5.59 -0.46
C GLN A 141 0.30 -4.15 -0.96
N TYR A 142 1.44 -3.82 -1.54
CA TYR A 142 1.76 -2.46 -2.01
C TYR A 142 1.57 -2.38 -3.52
N PHE A 143 0.95 -1.29 -3.96
CA PHE A 143 0.66 -1.00 -5.35
C PHE A 143 1.26 0.35 -5.69
N ARG A 144 2.03 0.37 -6.77
CA ARG A 144 2.56 1.57 -7.39
C ARG A 144 2.25 1.49 -8.86
N GLU A 145 1.53 2.47 -9.36
CA GLU A 145 1.28 2.62 -10.79
C GLU A 145 1.79 3.98 -11.24
N ASP A 146 2.48 3.98 -12.36
CA ASP A 146 3.00 5.16 -13.00
C ASP A 146 2.30 5.31 -14.36
N ALA A 147 1.87 6.51 -14.73
CA ALA A 147 1.18 6.78 -15.99
C ALA A 147 1.77 8.00 -16.69
N ASP A 148 1.92 7.89 -18.02
CA ASP A 148 2.31 8.98 -18.91
C ASP A 148 1.15 9.30 -19.85
N ILE A 149 0.47 10.42 -19.64
CA ILE A 149 -0.70 10.85 -20.42
C ILE A 149 -0.37 12.21 -21.03
N ASN A 150 -0.49 12.37 -22.35
CA ASN A 150 -0.25 13.64 -23.05
C ASN A 150 1.11 14.32 -22.76
N GLY A 151 2.12 13.57 -22.28
CA GLY A 151 3.43 14.11 -21.86
C GLY A 151 3.54 14.42 -20.36
N TYR A 152 2.47 14.17 -19.61
CA TYR A 152 2.37 14.35 -18.17
C TYR A 152 2.57 13.03 -17.43
N HIS A 153 3.37 13.06 -16.38
CA HIS A 153 3.75 11.87 -15.61
C HIS A 153 3.14 11.89 -14.21
N TYR A 154 2.44 10.82 -13.86
CA TYR A 154 1.81 10.63 -12.55
C TYR A 154 2.32 9.34 -11.92
N ALA A 155 2.53 9.35 -10.61
CA ALA A 155 2.80 8.16 -9.82
C ALA A 155 1.75 8.04 -8.72
N PHE A 156 1.09 6.89 -8.60
CA PHE A 156 0.04 6.64 -7.61
C PHE A 156 0.39 5.42 -6.76
N ASN A 157 0.43 5.62 -5.44
CA ASN A 157 0.80 4.60 -4.46
C ASN A 157 -0.32 4.38 -3.45
N PHE A 158 -0.68 3.12 -3.25
CA PHE A 158 -1.58 2.70 -2.18
C PHE A 158 -1.25 1.27 -1.75
N ARG A 159 -1.81 0.86 -0.61
CA ARG A 159 -1.71 -0.52 -0.13
C ARG A 159 -3.06 -1.12 0.21
N LEU A 160 -3.12 -2.45 0.11
CA LEU A 160 -4.16 -3.24 0.75
C LEU A 160 -3.66 -3.70 2.12
N GLU A 161 -4.40 -3.38 3.16
CA GLU A 161 -4.15 -3.87 4.52
C GLU A 161 -5.14 -4.99 4.88
N PRO A 162 -4.69 -6.10 5.51
CA PRO A 162 -5.59 -7.12 6.02
C PRO A 162 -6.52 -6.54 7.11
N ALA A 163 -7.80 -6.90 7.07
CA ALA A 163 -8.78 -6.51 8.08
C ALA A 163 -9.59 -7.72 8.57
N TYR A 164 -9.46 -7.97 9.88
CA TYR A 164 -10.10 -9.07 10.61
C TYR A 164 -11.41 -8.62 11.28
#